data_AF-A0A1E1WHY7-F1
#
_entry.id   AF-A0A1E1WHY7-F1
#
_cell.length_a   1.000
_cell.length_b   1.000
_cell.length_c   1.000
_cell.angle_alpha   90.00
_cell.angle_beta   90.00
_cell.angle_gamma   90.00
#
_symmetry.space_group_name_H-M   'P 1'
#
loop_
_entity.id
_entity.type
_entity.pdbx_description
1 polymer ?
#
loop_
_entity_poly.entity_id
_entity_poly.type
_entity_poly.pdbx_seq_one_letter_code
_entity_poly.pdbx_strand_id
1 'polypeptide(L)'
;ADFVKVEAWIDEKGTDITLSEDLDGKYLVLPSGELHIRDVGPEDGYKSYQCRTKHRLTGETRLSATKGRLVITEPVGRVSPKFTSGDKSRAFDANGGDSITLLCPAQAFPAPAFRASRKSA
;
A
#
# COMPACT_ATOMS: atom_id res chain seq x y z
N ALA A 1 -15.02 -7.30 -2.73
CA ALA A 1 -15.16 -7.22 -1.26
C ALA A 1 -16.01 -6.00 -0.96
N ASP A 2 -17.33 -6.15 -1.13
CA ASP A 2 -18.15 -5.02 -1.58
C ASP A 2 -18.83 -4.25 -0.43
N PHE A 3 -18.52 -4.65 0.79
CA PHE A 3 -19.18 -4.14 2.00
C PHE A 3 -18.21 -3.66 3.07
N VAL A 4 -16.90 -3.86 2.92
CA VAL A 4 -15.90 -3.42 3.90
C VAL A 4 -14.91 -2.49 3.20
N LYS A 5 -14.70 -1.29 3.77
CA LYS A 5 -13.70 -0.33 3.28
C LYS A 5 -12.70 -0.03 4.38
N VAL A 6 -11.45 0.26 4.00
CA VAL A 6 -10.45 0.76 4.94
C VAL A 6 -10.76 2.23 5.23
N GLU A 7 -10.91 2.56 6.51
CA GLU A 7 -11.15 3.93 6.97
C GLU A 7 -9.84 4.62 7.35
N ALA A 8 -8.93 3.90 8.03
CA ALA A 8 -7.63 4.41 8.42
C ALA A 8 -6.63 3.26 8.65
N TRP A 9 -5.35 3.58 8.62
CA TRP A 9 -4.29 2.76 9.19
C TRP A 9 -3.83 3.36 10.52
N ILE A 10 -3.43 2.53 11.46
CA ILE A 10 -3.02 2.94 12.80
C ILE A 10 -1.60 2.43 13.00
N ASP A 11 -0.70 3.33 13.40
CA ASP A 11 0.68 2.97 13.74
C ASP A 11 0.80 2.38 15.15
N GLU A 12 2.02 2.00 15.55
CA GLU A 12 2.31 1.43 16.87
C GLU A 12 1.94 2.39 18.02
N LYS A 13 2.03 3.70 17.78
CA LYS A 13 1.77 4.76 18.77
C LYS A 13 0.28 5.10 18.87
N GLY A 14 -0.56 4.52 18.02
CA GLY A 14 -1.98 4.84 17.95
C GLY A 14 -2.31 6.05 17.06
N THR A 15 -1.38 6.49 16.22
CA THR A 15 -1.57 7.57 15.26
C THR A 15 -2.42 7.08 14.09
N ASP A 16 -3.53 7.75 13.82
CA ASP A 16 -4.37 7.49 12.66
C ASP A 16 -3.74 8.10 11.39
N ILE A 17 -3.37 7.23 10.46
CA ILE A 17 -2.95 7.52 9.09
C ILE A 17 -4.19 7.37 8.19
N THR A 18 -4.67 8.48 7.65
CA THR A 18 -5.88 8.53 6.82
C THR A 18 -5.55 8.84 5.36
N LEU A 19 -6.56 8.84 4.49
CA LEU A 19 -6.42 9.30 3.12
C LEU A 19 -6.02 10.78 3.12
N SER A 20 -4.84 11.10 2.59
CA SER A 20 -4.32 12.46 2.47
C SER A 20 -4.26 12.90 1.00
N GLU A 21 -4.44 14.20 0.77
CA GLU A 21 -4.11 14.83 -0.51
C GLU A 21 -2.61 15.09 -0.67
N ASP A 22 -1.87 15.10 0.45
CA ASP A 22 -0.42 15.10 0.43
C ASP A 22 0.07 13.73 -0.05
N LEU A 23 0.42 13.68 -1.32
CA LEU A 23 0.96 12.51 -1.97
C LEU A 23 2.45 12.32 -1.68
N ASP A 24 3.17 13.34 -1.18
CA ASP A 24 4.63 13.30 -1.06
C ASP A 24 5.12 12.85 0.33
N GLY A 25 4.21 12.74 1.30
CA GLY A 25 4.49 12.23 2.63
C GLY A 25 5.03 10.80 2.65
N LYS A 26 5.74 10.45 3.74
CA LYS A 26 6.28 9.09 3.98
C LYS A 26 5.18 8.03 3.97
N TYR A 27 4.00 8.38 4.48
CA TYR A 27 2.84 7.50 4.59
C TYR A 27 1.73 8.01 3.68
N LEU A 28 1.18 7.12 2.85
CA LEU A 28 0.05 7.41 1.98
C LEU A 28 -0.93 6.25 2.02
N VAL A 29 -2.18 6.51 2.41
CA VAL A 29 -3.26 5.52 2.22
C VAL A 29 -3.74 5.62 0.78
N LEU A 30 -3.73 4.50 0.07
CA LEU A 30 -4.19 4.43 -1.31
C LEU A 30 -5.73 4.34 -1.36
N PRO A 31 -6.38 4.85 -2.42
CA PRO A 31 -7.83 4.68 -2.64
C PRO A 31 -8.34 3.24 -2.57
N SER A 32 -7.47 2.26 -2.87
CA SER A 32 -7.71 0.82 -2.71
C SER A 32 -7.75 0.35 -1.25
N GLY A 33 -7.28 1.17 -0.30
CA GLY A 33 -7.23 0.90 1.14
C GLY A 33 -5.86 0.44 1.67
N GLU A 34 -4.87 0.27 0.80
CA GLU A 34 -3.52 -0.15 1.18
C GLU A 34 -2.69 1.00 1.77
N LEU A 35 -1.77 0.69 2.69
CA LEU A 35 -0.80 1.67 3.19
C LEU A 35 0.48 1.61 2.36
N HIS A 36 0.77 2.69 1.65
CA HIS A 36 2.01 2.90 0.93
C HIS A 36 3.02 3.63 1.82
N ILE A 37 4.20 3.03 2.01
CA ILE A 37 5.29 3.59 2.82
C ILE A 37 6.47 3.84 1.88
N ARG A 38 6.89 5.10 1.78
CA ARG A 38 8.00 5.52 0.92
C ARG A 38 9.33 5.38 1.64
N ASP A 39 10.37 5.12 0.85
CA ASP A 39 11.77 5.05 1.26
C ASP A 39 11.96 4.30 2.60
N VAL A 40 11.55 3.03 2.57
CA VAL A 40 11.52 2.18 3.76
C VAL A 40 12.93 1.92 4.26
N GLY A 41 13.21 2.32 5.50
CA GLY A 41 14.47 2.08 6.19
C GLY A 41 14.35 1.06 7.32
N PRO A 42 15.47 0.70 7.98
CA PRO A 42 15.48 -0.20 9.14
C PRO A 42 14.57 0.29 10.29
N GLU A 43 14.39 1.61 10.44
CA GLU A 43 13.55 2.20 11.47
C GLU A 43 12.06 1.82 11.32
N ASP A 44 11.59 1.54 10.10
CA ASP A 44 10.21 1.14 9.87
C ASP A 44 9.97 -0.35 10.16
N GLY A 45 11.05 -1.15 10.27
CA GLY A 45 10.96 -2.56 10.66
C GLY A 45 10.55 -2.78 12.12
N TYR A 46 10.73 -1.77 12.98
CA TYR A 46 10.30 -1.81 14.37
C TYR A 46 8.83 -1.42 14.56
N LYS A 47 8.23 -0.76 13.56
CA LYS A 47 6.84 -0.29 13.64
C LYS A 47 5.87 -1.42 13.31
N SER A 48 4.73 -1.40 14.01
CA SER A 48 3.57 -2.24 13.71
C SER A 48 2.42 -1.39 13.19
N TYR A 49 1.66 -1.94 12.23
CA TYR A 49 0.55 -1.26 11.59
C TYR A 49 -0.72 -2.10 11.69
N GLN A 50 -1.84 -1.44 11.95
CA GLN A 50 -3.15 -2.07 12.09
C GLN A 50 -4.16 -1.31 11.24
N CYS A 51 -4.97 -1.99 10.42
CA CYS A 51 -5.99 -1.30 9.64
C CYS A 51 -7.32 -1.22 10.41
N ARG A 52 -8.00 -0.08 10.29
CA ARG A 52 -9.38 0.13 10.72
C ARG A 52 -10.28 0.01 9.51
N THR A 53 -11.21 -0.92 9.57
CA THR A 53 -12.17 -1.18 8.50
C THR A 53 -13.57 -0.81 8.94
N LYS A 54 -14.39 -0.34 8.00
CA LYS A 54 -15.79 0.05 8.22
C LYS A 54 -16.71 -0.73 7.31
N HIS A 55 -17.72 -1.35 7.89
CA HIS A 55 -18.73 -2.07 7.13
C HIS A 55 -19.82 -1.12 6.63
N ARG A 56 -20.06 -1.05 5.31
CA ARG A 56 -20.95 -0.05 4.71
C ARG A 56 -22.42 -0.23 5.07
N LEU A 57 -22.86 -1.46 5.37
CA LEU A 57 -24.28 -1.75 5.64
C LEU A 57 -24.65 -1.54 7.11
N THR A 58 -23.74 -1.90 8.02
CA THR A 58 -23.99 -1.83 9.48
C THR A 58 -23.35 -0.59 10.11
N GLY A 59 -22.42 0.06 9.41
CA GLY A 59 -21.63 1.17 9.95
C GLY A 59 -20.57 0.73 10.97
N GLU A 60 -20.48 -0.56 11.28
CA GLU A 60 -19.57 -1.08 12.31
C GLU A 60 -18.11 -0.91 11.88
N THR A 61 -17.31 -0.34 12.78
CA THR A 61 -15.87 -0.21 12.60
C THR A 61 -15.14 -1.28 13.39
N ARG A 62 -14.22 -1.99 12.74
CA ARG A 62 -13.39 -3.02 13.37
C ARG A 62 -11.92 -2.84 13.00
N LEU A 63 -11.07 -3.02 13.99
CA LEU A 63 -9.63 -3.13 13.78
C LEU A 63 -9.27 -4.52 13.27
N SER A 64 -8.21 -4.64 12.48
CA SER A 64 -7.69 -5.94 12.07
C SER A 64 -7.31 -6.78 13.29
N ALA A 65 -7.61 -8.08 13.26
CA ALA A 65 -7.27 -8.99 14.35
C ALA A 65 -5.75 -9.14 14.56
N THR A 66 -4.97 -8.93 13.50
CA THR A 66 -3.52 -9.00 13.51
C THR A 66 -2.90 -7.65 13.17
N LYS A 67 -1.78 -7.33 13.80
CA LYS A 67 -0.92 -6.22 13.41
C LYS A 67 0.11 -6.70 12.39
N GLY A 68 0.27 -5.95 11.30
CA GLY A 68 1.30 -6.17 10.29
C GLY A 68 2.61 -5.48 10.69
N ARG A 69 3.74 -6.02 10.25
CA ARG A 69 5.07 -5.41 10.40
C ARG A 69 5.86 -5.57 9.11
N LEU A 70 6.80 -4.67 8.88
CA LEU A 70 7.73 -4.78 7.76
C LEU A 70 8.96 -5.57 8.21
N VAL A 71 9.40 -6.52 7.38
CA VAL A 71 10.67 -7.21 7.58
C VAL A 71 11.65 -6.62 6.57
N ILE A 72 12.61 -5.84 7.07
CA ILE A 72 13.60 -5.16 6.24
C ILE A 72 14.84 -6.04 6.14
N THR A 73 15.24 -6.36 4.91
CA THR A 73 16.41 -7.18 4.62
C THR A 73 17.50 -6.32 4.00
N GLU A 74 18.71 -6.42 4.54
CA GLU A 74 19.88 -5.81 3.92
C GLU A 74 20.36 -6.68 2.74
N PRO A 75 20.47 -6.10 1.52
CA PRO A 75 20.91 -6.85 0.36
C PRO A 75 22.42 -7.05 0.39
N VAL A 76 22.86 -8.31 0.26
CA VAL A 76 24.28 -8.70 0.23
C VAL A 76 24.97 -8.31 -1.08
N GLY A 77 24.21 -7.98 -2.12
CA GLY A 77 24.72 -7.57 -3.43
C GLY A 77 23.62 -7.01 -4.32
N ARG A 78 23.94 -6.72 -5.60
CA ARG A 78 22.95 -6.21 -6.56
C ARG A 78 21.89 -7.27 -6.86
N VAL A 79 20.63 -6.87 -6.80
CA VAL A 79 19.48 -7.71 -7.09
C VAL A 79 18.64 -7.01 -8.15
N SER A 80 18.45 -7.66 -9.30
CA SER A 80 17.57 -7.15 -10.37
C SER A 80 16.12 -7.03 -9.88
N PRO A 81 15.32 -6.09 -10.40
CA PRO A 81 13.91 -5.95 -10.03
C PRO A 81 13.13 -7.26 -10.18
N LYS A 82 12.51 -7.71 -9.11
CA LYS A 82 11.61 -8.88 -9.07
C LYS A 82 10.22 -8.45 -8.62
N PHE A 83 9.21 -9.04 -9.25
CA PHE A 83 7.83 -8.87 -8.85
C PHE A 83 7.44 -9.95 -7.85
N THR A 84 6.64 -9.57 -6.86
CA THR A 84 6.14 -10.52 -5.84
C THR A 84 5.14 -11.52 -6.39
N SER A 85 4.48 -11.18 -7.50
CA SER A 85 3.52 -12.03 -8.19
C SER A 85 4.07 -12.46 -9.55
N GLY A 86 3.79 -13.70 -9.96
CA GLY A 86 4.13 -14.20 -11.30
C GLY A 86 3.25 -13.64 -12.42
N ASP A 87 2.23 -12.83 -12.06
CA ASP A 87 1.30 -12.23 -13.00
C ASP A 87 2.00 -11.19 -13.89
N LYS A 88 1.85 -11.33 -15.20
CA LYS A 88 2.40 -10.38 -16.19
C LYS A 88 1.48 -9.19 -16.47
N SER A 89 0.21 -9.28 -16.10
CA SER A 89 -0.80 -8.25 -16.34
C SER A 89 -1.94 -8.35 -15.32
N ARG A 90 -2.47 -7.20 -14.91
CA ARG A 90 -3.70 -7.07 -14.11
C ARG A 90 -4.65 -6.13 -14.82
N ALA A 91 -5.91 -6.55 -14.94
CA ALA A 91 -6.99 -5.72 -15.46
C ALA A 91 -7.79 -5.15 -14.28
N PHE A 92 -8.31 -3.93 -14.46
CA PHE A 92 -9.12 -3.25 -13.47
C PHE A 92 -10.31 -2.59 -14.15
N ASP A 93 -11.48 -2.75 -13.54
CA ASP A 93 -12.70 -2.06 -13.95
C ASP A 93 -12.99 -0.95 -12.93
N ALA A 94 -13.22 0.26 -13.42
CA ALA A 94 -13.54 1.43 -12.60
C ALA A 94 -14.61 2.28 -13.31
N ASN A 95 -15.48 2.93 -12.54
CA ASN A 95 -16.48 3.82 -13.11
C ASN A 95 -15.83 5.17 -13.49
N GLY A 96 -16.48 5.89 -14.40
CA GLY A 96 -16.06 7.25 -14.75
C GLY A 96 -16.07 8.16 -13.52
N GLY A 97 -14.91 8.72 -13.18
CA GLY A 97 -14.73 9.61 -12.02
C GLY A 97 -14.08 8.95 -10.80
N ASP A 98 -13.92 7.61 -10.79
CA ASP A 98 -13.24 6.91 -9.69
C ASP A 98 -11.71 7.12 -9.76
N SER A 99 -11.10 7.39 -8.61
CA SER A 99 -9.64 7.40 -8.48
C SER A 99 -9.10 5.98 -8.37
N ILE A 100 -8.37 5.53 -9.39
CA ILE A 100 -7.75 4.20 -9.41
C ILE A 100 -6.26 4.24 -9.09
N THR A 101 -5.79 3.27 -8.31
CA THR A 101 -4.36 3.05 -8.05
C THR A 101 -3.82 1.90 -8.89
N LEU A 102 -2.78 2.16 -9.66
CA LEU A 102 -2.07 1.14 -10.43
C LEU A 102 -0.76 0.77 -9.72
N LEU A 103 -0.73 -0.42 -9.11
CA LEU A 103 0.42 -0.90 -8.35
C LEU A 103 1.48 -1.50 -9.27
N CYS A 104 2.76 -1.25 -8.94
CA CYS A 104 3.91 -1.89 -9.56
C CYS A 104 4.82 -2.47 -8.46
N PRO A 105 4.50 -3.65 -7.90
CA PRO A 105 5.19 -4.20 -6.74
C PRO A 105 6.51 -4.87 -7.14
N ALA A 106 7.51 -4.04 -7.49
CA ALA A 106 8.87 -4.50 -7.80
C ALA A 106 9.84 -4.20 -6.66
N GLN A 107 10.68 -5.16 -6.32
CA GLN A 107 11.76 -5.03 -5.34
C GLN A 107 13.11 -5.28 -6.00
N ALA A 108 14.09 -4.42 -5.73
CA ALA A 108 15.43 -4.49 -6.32
C ALA A 108 16.47 -3.86 -5.38
N PHE A 109 17.74 -4.14 -5.62
CA PHE A 109 18.85 -3.38 -5.04
C PHE A 109 19.92 -3.08 -6.10
N PRO A 110 20.28 -1.81 -6.36
CA PRO A 110 19.73 -0.57 -5.77
C PRO A 110 18.24 -0.35 -6.05
N ALA A 111 17.62 0.60 -5.34
CA ALA A 111 16.21 0.93 -5.50
C ALA A 111 15.86 1.19 -6.99
N PRO A 112 14.80 0.56 -7.53
CA PRO A 112 14.48 0.66 -8.95
C PRO A 112 13.82 2.00 -9.30
N ALA A 113 13.94 2.38 -10.58
CA ALA A 113 13.16 3.48 -11.13
C ALA A 113 11.87 2.94 -11.77
N PHE A 114 10.73 3.59 -11.48
CA PHE A 114 9.43 3.23 -12.04
C PHE A 114 9.04 4.20 -13.16
N ARG A 115 8.54 3.67 -14.29
CA ARG A 115 8.03 4.46 -15.42
C ARG A 115 6.66 3.95 -15.84
N ALA A 116 5.68 4.84 -15.86
CA ALA A 116 4.37 4.56 -16.43
C ALA A 116 4.36 4.90 -17.92
N SER A 117 3.86 3.99 -18.76
CA SER A 117 3.63 4.24 -20.18
C SER A 117 2.18 3.89 -20.53
N ARG A 118 1.54 4.72 -21.34
CA ARG A 118 0.21 4.44 -21.88
C ARG A 118 0.42 3.87 -23.29
N LYS A 119 -0.13 2.69 -23.56
CA LYS A 119 -0.22 2.21 -24.94
C LYS A 119 -1.37 2.96 -25.60
N SER A 120 -1.11 3.66 -26.71
CA SER A 120 -2.22 4.11 -27.58
C SER A 120 -2.84 2.88 -28.22
N ALA A 121 -4.18 2.86 -28.23
CA ALA A 121 -4.96 1.92 -29.01
C ALA A 121 -4.87 2.26 -30.50
#